data_AF-A0A5K0XSY0-F1
#
_entry.id   AF-A0A5K0XSY0-F1
#
_cell.length_a   1.000
_cell.length_b   1.000
_cell.length_c   1.000
_cell.angle_alpha   90.00
_cell.angle_beta   90.00
_cell.angle_gamma   90.00
#
_symmetry.space_group_name_H-M   'P 1'
#
loop_
_entity.id
_entity.type
_entity.pdbx_description
1 polymer ?
#
loop_
_entity_poly.entity_id
_entity_poly.type
_entity_poly.pdbx_seq_one_letter_code
_entity_poly.pdbx_strand_id
1 'polypeptide(L)' 'VARAAKVPVILDAGGMDGPLPAELLKLVDILSPNESELGRLTGLPTDSFDQISQAATACHQM' A
#
# COMPACT_ATOMS: atom_id res chain seq x y z
N VAL A 1 6.38 -2.78 -18.23
CA VAL A 1 5.58 -3.44 -19.30
C VAL A 1 4.08 -3.25 -19.05
N ALA A 2 3.51 -3.69 -17.92
CA ALA A 2 2.08 -3.57 -17.61
C ALA A 2 1.50 -2.14 -17.75
N ARG A 3 2.11 -1.14 -17.09
CA ARG A 3 1.69 0.27 -17.20
C ARG A 3 1.69 0.79 -18.64
N ALA A 4 2.73 0.49 -19.41
CA ALA A 4 2.82 0.89 -20.82
C ALA A 4 1.74 0.22 -21.68
N ALA A 5 1.34 -0.99 -21.30
CA ALA A 5 0.26 -1.75 -21.93
C ALA A 5 -1.14 -1.38 -21.41
N LYS A 6 -1.27 -0.41 -20.49
CA LYS A 6 -2.54 0.00 -19.85
C LYS A 6 -3.28 -1.15 -19.15
N VAL A 7 -2.52 -2.09 -18.58
CA VAL A 7 -3.05 -3.20 -17.78
C VAL A 7 -2.99 -2.80 -16.30
N PRO A 8 -4.08 -2.95 -15.53
CA PRO A 8 -4.09 -2.60 -14.12
C PRO A 8 -3.13 -3.47 -13.32
N VAL A 9 -2.42 -2.86 -12.38
CA VAL A 9 -1.44 -3.50 -11.51
C VAL A 9 -1.98 -3.55 -10.09
N ILE A 10 -2.20 -4.77 -9.60
CA ILE A 10 -2.53 -5.04 -8.20
C ILE A 10 -1.25 -5.51 -7.52
N LEU A 11 -0.91 -4.88 -6.40
CA LEU A 11 0.21 -5.27 -5.55
C LEU A 11 -0.30 -5.77 -4.20
N ASP A 12 -0.07 -7.05 -3.95
CA ASP A 12 -0.15 -7.62 -2.60
C ASP A 12 1.03 -7.10 -1.76
N ALA A 13 0.74 -6.57 -0.57
CA ALA A 13 1.76 -6.02 0.32
C ALA A 13 2.45 -7.09 1.19
N GLY A 14 2.05 -8.35 1.06
CA GLY A 14 2.69 -9.47 1.73
C GLY A 14 4.15 -9.65 1.31
N GLY A 15 5.03 -9.93 2.28
CA GLY A 15 6.44 -10.21 2.03
C GLY A 15 7.38 -9.48 3.00
N MET A 16 8.37 -8.78 2.46
CA MET A 16 9.44 -8.17 3.26
C MET A 16 8.92 -7.05 4.17
N ASP A 17 9.36 -7.08 5.43
CA ASP A 17 9.12 -6.04 6.44
C ASP A 17 10.03 -4.83 6.20
N GLY A 18 9.85 -4.15 5.07
CA GLY A 18 10.59 -2.96 4.69
C GLY A 18 9.71 -1.93 3.98
N PRO A 19 10.16 -0.67 3.89
CA PRO A 19 9.40 0.37 3.21
C PRO A 19 9.26 0.04 1.73
N LEU A 20 8.04 0.18 1.21
CA LEU A 20 7.79 0.00 -0.21
C LEU A 20 8.40 1.19 -0.98
N PRO A 21 9.23 0.96 -2.02
CA PRO A 21 9.82 2.05 -2.78
C PRO A 21 8.73 2.95 -3.39
N ALA A 22 8.84 4.28 -3.23
CA ALA A 22 7.86 5.23 -3.76
C ALA A 22 7.70 5.10 -5.30
N GLU A 23 8.77 4.79 -6.01
CA GLU A 23 8.72 4.54 -7.46
C GLU A 23 7.91 3.31 -7.84
N LEU A 24 7.84 2.29 -6.98
CA LEU A 24 6.98 1.12 -7.18
C LEU A 24 5.52 1.49 -6.94
N LEU A 25 5.22 2.19 -5.84
CA LEU A 25 3.87 2.65 -5.50
C LEU A 25 3.23 3.47 -6.61
N LYS A 26 3.99 4.36 -7.26
CA LYS A 26 3.51 5.16 -8.39
C LYS A 26 3.05 4.33 -9.60
N LEU A 27 3.47 3.07 -9.70
CA LEU A 27 3.14 2.15 -10.79
C LEU A 27 1.99 1.19 -10.44
N VAL A 28 1.49 1.22 -9.20
CA VAL A 28 0.44 0.33 -8.69
C VAL A 28 -0.90 1.06 -8.77
N ASP A 29 -1.92 0.37 -9.28
CA ASP A 29 -3.29 0.89 -9.34
C ASP A 29 -4.08 0.51 -8.08
N ILE A 30 -3.84 -0.68 -7.53
CA ILE A 30 -4.46 -1.15 -6.28
C ILE A 30 -3.38 -1.78 -5.40
N LEU A 31 -3.23 -1.22 -4.19
CA LEU A 31 -2.42 -1.81 -3.12
C LEU A 31 -3.35 -2.63 -2.20
N SER A 32 -2.97 -3.86 -1.87
CA SER A 32 -3.80 -4.79 -1.10
C SER A 32 -3.06 -5.31 0.16
N PRO A 33 -2.86 -4.46 1.19
CA PRO A 33 -2.29 -4.91 2.46
C PRO A 33 -3.37 -5.49 3.39
N ASN A 34 -2.97 -6.38 4.30
CA ASN A 34 -3.74 -6.64 5.52
C ASN A 34 -3.46 -5.57 6.60
N GLU A 35 -4.13 -5.67 7.74
CA GLU A 35 -4.03 -4.69 8.84
C GLU A 35 -2.58 -4.57 9.35
N SER A 36 -1.91 -5.70 9.56
CA SER A 36 -0.54 -5.71 10.08
C SER A 36 0.45 -5.11 9.09
N GLU A 37 0.30 -5.39 7.80
CA GLU A 37 1.13 -4.83 6.72
C GLU A 37 0.88 -3.33 6.54
N LEU A 38 -0.38 -2.89 6.59
CA LEU A 38 -0.75 -1.49 6.50
C LEU A 38 -0.12 -0.68 7.65
N GLY A 39 -0.15 -1.22 8.87
CA GLY A 39 0.50 -0.60 10.02
C GLY A 39 2.03 -0.52 9.86
N ARG A 40 2.68 -1.56 9.32
CA ARG A 40 4.13 -1.52 9.04
C ARG A 40 4.51 -0.55 7.93
N LEU A 41 3.71 -0.48 6.87
CA LEU A 41 3.92 0.42 5.73
C LEU A 41 3.81 1.89 6.12
N THR A 42 2.85 2.21 6.97
CA THR A 42 2.49 3.60 7.30
C THR A 42 3.05 4.07 8.64
N GLY A 43 3.42 3.14 9.53
CA GLY A 43 3.76 3.43 10.93
C GLY A 43 2.56 3.84 11.79
N LEU A 44 1.34 3.68 11.29
CA LEU A 44 0.10 4.06 11.96
C LEU A 44 -0.59 2.84 12.59
N PRO A 45 -1.39 3.02 13.66
CA PRO A 45 -2.18 1.93 14.22
C PRO A 45 -3.27 1.49 13.23
N THR A 46 -3.75 0.26 13.37
CA THR A 46 -4.76 -0.37 12.48
C THR A 46 -5.75 -1.24 13.24
N ASP A 47 -6.00 -0.94 14.52
CA ASP A 47 -6.85 -1.73 15.42
C ASP A 47 -8.35 -1.40 15.29
N SER A 48 -8.67 -0.27 14.63
CA SER A 48 -10.04 0.16 14.39
C SER A 48 -10.26 0.62 12.95
N PHE A 49 -11.51 0.66 12.52
CA PHE A 49 -11.86 1.09 11.17
C PHE A 49 -11.40 2.54 10.85
N ASP A 50 -11.50 3.44 11.83
CA ASP A 50 -11.06 4.82 11.68
C ASP A 50 -9.53 4.89 11.51
N GLN A 51 -8.79 4.08 12.27
CA GLN A 51 -7.35 3.97 12.16
C GLN A 51 -6.93 3.39 10.81
N ILE A 52 -7.59 2.32 10.36
CA ILE A 52 -7.38 1.72 9.04
C ILE A 52 -7.65 2.74 7.93
N SER A 53 -8.72 3.53 8.04
CA SER A 53 -9.05 4.56 7.06
C SER A 53 -7.99 5.66 6.98
N GLN A 54 -7.44 6.08 8.12
CA GLN A 54 -6.34 7.05 8.18
C GLN A 54 -5.05 6.48 7.58
N ALA A 55 -4.70 5.24 7.91
CA ALA A 55 -3.53 4.57 7.37
C ALA A 55 -3.64 4.38 5.85
N ALA A 56 -4.80 3.94 5.35
CA ALA A 56 -5.06 3.84 3.91
C ALA A 56 -4.95 5.21 3.20
N THR A 57 -5.39 6.28 3.86
CA THR A 57 -5.25 7.65 3.32
C THR A 57 -3.79 8.07 3.23
N ALA A 58 -2.95 7.70 4.20
CA ALA A 58 -1.52 7.97 4.17
C ALA A 58 -0.84 7.33 2.96
N CYS A 59 -1.27 6.13 2.53
CA CYS A 59 -0.76 5.48 1.32
C CYS A 59 -0.95 6.31 0.04
N HIS A 60 -1.97 7.18 -0.03
CA HIS A 60 -2.17 8.08 -1.17
C HIS A 60 -1.20 9.28 -1.20
N GLN A 61 -0.46 9.52 -0.11
CA GLN A 61 0.46 10.65 0.06
C GLN A 61 1.93 10.24 -0.07
N MET A 62 2.22 8.95 -0.27
CA MET A 62 3.56 8.36 -0.44
C MET A 62 4.03 8.41 -1.89
#